data_AF-A0A967LM95-F1
#
_entry.id   AF-A0A967LM95-F1
#
_cell.length_a   1.000
_cell.length_b   1.000
_cell.length_c   1.000
_cell.angle_alpha   90.00
_cell.angle_beta   90.00
_cell.angle_gamma   90.00
#
_symmetry.space_group_name_H-M   'P 1'
#
loop_
_entity.id
_entity.type
_entity.pdbx_description
1 polymer ?
#
loop_
_entity_poly.entity_id
_entity_poly.type
_entity_poly.pdbx_seq_one_letter_code
_entity_poly.pdbx_strand_id
1 'polypeptide(L)' 'VAETERVDLTEALGRVLARGETSPIDVPGHANSSMDGYAVRVADAATAGSVSLRVVQRIAAGDMGAPLG' A
#
# COMPACT_ATOMS: atom_id res chain seq x y z
N VAL A 1 -41.77 -6.74 -0.38
CA VAL A 1 -40.38 -6.49 -0.81
C VAL A 1 -39.87 -5.36 0.06
N ALA A 2 -38.74 -5.52 0.76
CA ALA A 2 -38.15 -4.41 1.50
C ALA A 2 -37.56 -3.41 0.49
N GLU A 3 -37.84 -2.13 0.69
CA GLU A 3 -37.32 -1.05 -0.16
C GLU A 3 -35.86 -0.76 0.21
N THR A 4 -35.05 -0.37 -0.78
CA THR A 4 -33.62 -0.08 -0.61
C THR A 4 -33.28 1.25 -1.24
N GLU A 5 -32.42 2.03 -0.60
CA GLU A 5 -32.01 3.35 -1.08
C GLU A 5 -30.49 3.50 -1.10
N ARG A 6 -29.98 4.42 -1.93
CA ARG A 6 -28.58 4.84 -1.91
C ARG A 6 -28.49 6.13 -1.11
N VAL A 7 -27.60 6.13 -0.12
CA VAL A 7 -27.33 7.27 0.76
C VAL A 7 -25.85 7.55 0.77
N ASP A 8 -25.47 8.78 1.16
CA ASP A 8 -24.07 9.13 1.33
C ASP A 8 -23.47 8.38 2.53
N LEU A 9 -22.16 8.09 2.48
CA LEU A 9 -21.46 7.37 3.56
C LEU A 9 -21.59 8.08 4.91
N THR A 10 -21.70 9.41 4.90
CA THR A 10 -21.91 10.24 6.11
C THR A 10 -23.27 10.02 6.76
N GLU A 11 -24.26 9.51 6.02
CA GLU A 11 -25.63 9.24 6.49
C GLU A 11 -25.90 7.73 6.67
N ALA A 12 -24.91 6.89 6.37
CA ALA A 12 -25.03 5.44 6.42
C ALA A 12 -24.90 4.87 7.85
N LEU A 13 -24.39 5.64 8.80
CA LEU A 13 -24.19 5.19 10.18
C LEU A 13 -25.53 4.74 10.81
N GLY A 14 -25.57 3.50 11.31
CA GLY A 14 -26.77 2.92 11.93
C GLY A 14 -27.76 2.27 10.95
N ARG A 15 -27.52 2.35 9.63
CA ARG A 15 -28.29 1.64 8.61
C ARG A 15 -27.74 0.22 8.40
N VAL A 16 -28.49 -0.60 7.66
CA VAL A 16 -28.12 -1.98 7.30
C VAL A 16 -27.81 -2.04 5.80
N LEU A 17 -26.70 -2.69 5.44
CA LEU A 17 -26.34 -2.93 4.04
C LEU A 17 -27.41 -3.80 3.35
N ALA A 18 -27.87 -3.34 2.19
CA ALA A 18 -28.85 -4.08 1.38
C ALA A 18 -28.27 -5.34 0.73
N ARG A 19 -26.94 -5.38 0.53
CA ARG A 19 -26.19 -6.50 -0.06
C ARG A 19 -24.75 -6.51 0.46
N GLY A 20 -24.06 -7.64 0.28
CA GLY A 20 -22.62 -7.71 0.55
C GLY A 20 -21.84 -6.77 -0.38
N GLU A 21 -20.82 -6.11 0.16
CA GLU A 21 -19.93 -5.22 -0.59
C GLU A 21 -18.53 -5.83 -0.62
N THR A 22 -17.86 -5.70 -1.76
CA THR A 22 -16.51 -6.24 -1.99
C THR A 22 -15.58 -5.11 -2.39
N SER A 23 -14.30 -5.19 -1.99
CA SER A 23 -13.35 -4.14 -2.34
C SER A 23 -13.11 -4.13 -3.85
N PRO A 24 -13.21 -2.97 -4.52
CA PRO A 24 -12.87 -2.87 -5.94
C PRO A 24 -11.36 -2.79 -6.19
N ILE A 25 -10.55 -2.65 -5.13
CA ILE A 25 -9.09 -2.43 -5.20
C ILE A 25 -8.34 -3.22 -4.13
N ASP A 26 -7.05 -3.46 -4.36
CA ASP A 26 -6.13 -3.94 -3.34
C ASP A 26 -5.77 -2.82 -2.35
N VAL A 27 -5.60 -3.18 -1.09
CA VAL A 27 -5.19 -2.26 -0.02
C VAL A 27 -4.05 -2.90 0.79
N PRO A 28 -2.81 -2.38 0.71
CA PRO A 28 -2.39 -1.22 -0.08
C PRO A 28 -2.38 -1.53 -1.59
N GLY A 29 -2.68 -0.53 -2.42
CA GLY A 29 -2.72 -0.69 -3.89
C GLY A 29 -1.34 -0.83 -4.56
N HIS A 30 -0.26 -0.68 -3.80
CA HIS A 30 1.12 -0.81 -4.25
C HIS A 30 2.03 -1.20 -3.09
N ALA A 31 3.14 -1.85 -3.39
CA ALA A 31 4.17 -2.15 -2.40
C ALA A 31 4.70 -0.83 -1.81
N ASN A 32 4.66 -0.71 -0.49
CA ASN A 32 5.23 0.41 0.26
C ASN A 32 6.08 -0.12 1.41
N SER A 33 6.93 0.74 1.98
CA SER A 33 7.63 0.40 3.21
C SER A 33 6.72 0.65 4.40
N SER A 34 6.66 -0.30 5.33
CA SER A 34 5.97 -0.13 6.61
C SER A 34 6.78 0.68 7.62
N MET A 35 8.08 0.85 7.37
CA MET A 35 9.04 1.45 8.29
C MET A 35 9.99 2.40 7.55
N ASP A 36 10.68 3.25 8.31
CA ASP A 36 11.85 3.96 7.81
C ASP A 36 13.01 2.98 7.63
N GLY A 37 13.67 3.01 6.46
CA GLY A 37 14.76 2.10 6.17
C GLY A 37 15.28 2.22 4.74
N TYR A 38 15.98 1.18 4.29
CA TYR A 38 16.55 1.10 2.94
C TYR A 38 15.94 -0.06 2.16
N ALA A 39 15.40 0.21 0.98
CA ALA A 39 15.05 -0.83 0.03
C ALA A 39 16.33 -1.42 -0.58
N VAL A 40 16.50 -2.73 -0.46
CA VAL A 40 17.67 -3.47 -0.97
C VAL A 40 17.21 -4.66 -1.81
N ARG A 41 18.03 -5.06 -2.78
CA ARG A 41 17.85 -6.35 -3.46
C ARG A 41 18.40 -7.45 -2.57
N VAL A 42 17.61 -8.50 -2.34
CA VAL A 42 18.02 -9.62 -1.49
C VAL A 42 19.34 -10.25 -1.97
N ALA A 43 19.53 -10.38 -3.28
CA ALA A 43 20.76 -10.93 -3.87
C ALA A 43 22.02 -10.13 -3.50
N ASP A 44 21.92 -8.80 -3.44
CA ASP A 44 23.05 -7.92 -3.10
C ASP A 44 23.35 -7.93 -1.60
N ALA A 45 22.35 -8.26 -0.78
CA ALA A 45 22.48 -8.39 0.67
C ALA A 45 22.85 -9.81 1.13
N ALA A 46 22.84 -10.80 0.24
CA ALA A 46 22.98 -12.23 0.58
C ALA A 46 24.43 -12.71 0.79
N THR A 47 25.37 -11.82 1.11
CA THR A 47 26.76 -12.19 1.40
C THR A 47 26.96 -12.45 2.90
N ALA A 48 27.71 -13.49 3.25
CA ALA A 48 28.04 -13.76 4.65
C ALA A 48 28.91 -12.62 5.21
N GLY A 49 28.40 -11.91 6.22
CA GLY A 49 29.08 -10.78 6.87
C GLY A 49 28.40 -9.43 6.58
N SER A 50 29.15 -8.35 6.78
CA SER A 50 28.65 -6.99 6.52
C SER A 50 28.80 -6.63 5.04
N VAL A 51 27.72 -6.12 4.45
CA VAL A 51 27.71 -5.57 3.09
C VAL A 51 27.63 -4.05 3.16
N SER A 52 28.47 -3.38 2.38
CA SER A 52 28.40 -1.92 2.19
C SER A 52 27.71 -1.63 0.85
N LEU A 53 26.54 -0.98 0.91
CA LEU A 53 25.76 -0.58 -0.26
C LEU A 53 25.72 0.94 -0.39
N ARG A 54 25.80 1.46 -1.61
CA ARG A 54 25.64 2.88 -1.88
C ARG A 54 24.15 3.24 -1.86
N VAL A 55 23.80 4.28 -1.11
CA VAL A 55 22.46 4.89 -1.18
C VAL A 55 22.34 5.65 -2.50
N VAL A 56 21.34 5.29 -3.30
CA VAL A 56 21.16 5.80 -4.67
C VAL A 56 19.99 6.77 -4.81
N GLN A 57 18.97 6.64 -3.97
CA GLN A 57 17.80 7.50 -3.97
C GLN A 57 17.13 7.51 -2.60
N ARG A 58 16.30 8.53 -2.35
CA ARG A 58 15.37 8.63 -1.22
C ARG A 58 13.98 8.82 -1.79
N ILE A 59 13.03 7.96 -1.42
CA ILE A 59 11.65 7.99 -1.90
C ILE A 59 10.76 8.28 -0.69
N ALA A 60 10.10 9.44 -0.66
CA ALA A 60 9.16 9.78 0.40
C ALA A 60 7.75 9.28 0.08
N ALA A 61 6.82 9.41 1.04
CA ALA A 61 5.42 9.08 0.81
C ALA A 61 4.84 9.95 -0.32
N GLY A 62 4.25 9.31 -1.32
CA GLY A 62 3.70 9.97 -2.52
C GLY A 62 4.70 10.11 -3.68
N ASP A 63 5.99 9.84 -3.45
CA ASP A 63 6.99 9.88 -4.51
C ASP A 63 7.13 8.52 -5.21
N MET A 64 7.54 8.57 -6.48
CA MET A 64 7.94 7.39 -7.24
C MET A 64 9.45 7.42 -7.48
N GLY A 65 10.11 6.31 -7.16
CA GLY A 65 11.54 6.15 -7.42
C GLY A 65 11.88 6.08 -8.91
N ALA A 66 13.12 6.41 -9.25
CA ALA A 66 13.64 6.25 -10.60
C ALA A 66 14.29 4.85 -10.78
N PRO A 67 14.28 4.30 -12.01
CA PRO A 67 15.02 3.09 -12.32
C PRO A 67 16.50 3.22 -11.96
N LEU A 68 17.03 2.16 -11.33
CA LEU A 68 18.46 2.01 -11.10
C LEU A 68 19.03 1.33 -12.34
N GLY A 69 19.87 2.05 -13.08
CA GLY A 69 20.48 1.57 -14.33
C GLY A 69 21.36 0.34 -14.18
#